data_AF-A0A512L5E3-F1
#
_entry.id   AF-A0A512L5E3-F1
#
_cell.length_a   1.000
_cell.length_b   1.000
_cell.length_c   1.000
_cell.angle_alpha   90.00
_cell.angle_beta   90.00
_cell.angle_gamma   90.00
#
_symmetry.space_group_name_H-M   'P 1'
#
loop_
_entity.id
_entity.type
_entity.pdbx_description
1 polymer ?
#
loop_
_entity_poly.entity_id
_entity_poly.type
_entity_poly.pdbx_seq_one_letter_code
_entity_poly.pdbx_strand_id
1 'polypeptide(L)'
;METVTMPVNHASANFAEARRQAVCKANEMLTDPVIIAWKDDQTRKYGPEIPGGTSDRWHEYADSHEGKLELKIGDAFHFIFLEAADFEEPDLNLSSISEKDGTAFLCLNNACTEEDQRKLGYFAGGGMGG
;
A
#
# COMPACT_ATOMS: atom_id res chain seq x y z
N MET A 1 12.33 -11.37 7.37
CA MET A 1 11.57 -10.44 8.21
C MET A 1 11.77 -10.77 9.69
N GLU A 2 12.04 -9.75 10.53
CA GLU A 2 12.02 -9.87 12.00
C GLU A 2 10.57 -9.78 12.52
N THR A 3 10.23 -10.53 13.56
CA THR A 3 8.87 -10.48 14.16
C THR A 3 8.94 -10.07 15.62
N VAL A 4 8.13 -9.09 16.01
CA VAL A 4 8.01 -8.59 17.38
C VAL A 4 6.55 -8.64 17.84
N THR A 5 6.31 -9.23 19.00
CA THR A 5 4.99 -9.28 19.62
C THR A 5 4.87 -8.25 20.73
N MET A 6 3.77 -7.50 20.73
CA MET A 6 3.46 -6.48 21.73
C MET A 6 2.11 -6.80 22.38
N PRO A 7 1.96 -6.58 23.70
CA PRO A 7 0.66 -6.68 24.35
C PRO A 7 -0.27 -5.57 23.88
N VAL A 8 -1.57 -5.80 23.99
CA VAL A 8 -2.57 -4.76 23.74
C VAL A 8 -2.58 -3.79 24.93
N ASN A 9 -2.38 -2.49 24.68
CA ASN A 9 -2.37 -1.49 25.76
C ASN A 9 -3.76 -1.26 26.41
N HIS A 10 -4.85 -1.72 25.78
CA HIS A 10 -6.22 -1.60 26.29
C HIS A 10 -7.04 -2.88 26.06
N ALA A 11 -7.95 -3.21 26.98
CA ALA A 11 -8.72 -4.46 27.00
C ALA A 11 -9.58 -4.77 25.75
N SER A 12 -9.75 -3.79 24.84
CA SER A 12 -10.38 -3.97 23.54
C SER A 12 -9.74 -3.02 22.51
N ALA A 13 -8.51 -3.30 22.06
CA ALA A 13 -7.99 -2.56 20.91
C ALA A 13 -8.79 -2.90 19.66
N ASN A 14 -9.29 -1.86 19.01
CA ASN A 14 -9.75 -1.97 17.64
C ASN A 14 -8.54 -1.87 16.69
N PHE A 15 -8.75 -2.21 15.42
CA PHE A 15 -7.70 -2.18 14.39
C PHE A 15 -6.93 -0.86 14.33
N ALA A 16 -7.61 0.28 14.50
CA ALA A 16 -6.97 1.60 14.43
C ALA A 16 -6.00 1.84 15.58
N GLU A 17 -6.34 1.40 16.80
CA GLU A 17 -5.46 1.51 17.96
C GLU A 17 -4.26 0.57 17.84
N ALA A 18 -4.50 -0.69 17.45
CA ALA A 18 -3.43 -1.65 17.20
C ALA A 18 -2.47 -1.15 16.12
N ARG A 19 -2.99 -0.58 15.03
CA ARG A 19 -2.19 0.05 13.97
C ARG A 19 -1.36 1.21 14.50
N ARG A 20 -1.94 2.09 15.32
CA ARG A 20 -1.19 3.23 15.90
C ARG A 20 -0.03 2.73 16.76
N GLN A 21 -0.29 1.75 17.62
CA GLN A 21 0.75 1.14 18.46
C GLN A 21 1.87 0.51 17.62
N ALA A 22 1.50 -0.23 16.56
CA ALA A 22 2.47 -0.82 15.64
C ALA A 22 3.30 0.26 14.93
N VAL A 23 2.67 1.33 14.42
CA VAL A 23 3.38 2.44 13.77
C VAL A 23 4.33 3.13 14.74
N CYS A 24 3.92 3.40 15.99
CA CYS A 24 4.81 3.96 17.00
C CYS A 24 6.04 3.07 17.21
N LYS A 25 5.85 1.75 17.34
CA LYS A 25 6.97 0.82 17.52
C LYS A 25 7.86 0.71 16.29
N ALA A 26 7.28 0.71 15.09
CA ALA A 26 8.05 0.66 13.85
C ALA A 26 8.97 1.89 13.71
N ASN A 27 8.51 3.08 14.10
CA ASN A 27 9.33 4.30 14.10
C ASN A 27 10.48 4.29 15.14
N GLU A 28 10.47 3.36 16.10
CA GLU A 28 11.62 3.16 17.00
C GLU A 28 12.67 2.21 16.40
N MET A 29 12.31 1.43 15.38
CA MET A 29 13.12 0.34 14.84
C MET A 29 13.60 0.57 13.41
N LEU A 30 12.85 1.35 12.63
CA LEU A 30 13.10 1.69 11.23
C LEU A 30 13.17 3.21 11.06
N THR A 31 13.83 3.65 10.00
CA THR A 31 14.05 5.07 9.70
C THR A 31 12.81 5.69 9.04
N ASP A 32 12.26 5.03 8.03
CA ASP A 32 11.04 5.43 7.32
C ASP A 32 10.10 4.21 7.12
N PRO A 33 9.36 3.81 8.17
CA PRO A 33 8.53 2.61 8.15
C PRO A 33 7.25 2.78 7.33
N VAL A 34 7.03 1.91 6.34
CA VAL A 34 5.79 1.86 5.53
C VAL A 34 5.08 0.53 5.71
N ILE A 35 3.79 0.54 6.03
CA ILE A 35 2.97 -0.68 6.11
C ILE A 35 2.74 -1.21 4.70
N ILE A 36 3.20 -2.43 4.42
CA ILE A 36 3.02 -3.08 3.11
C ILE A 36 1.99 -4.21 3.16
N ALA A 37 1.73 -4.79 4.33
CA ALA A 37 0.69 -5.78 4.51
C ALA A 37 0.17 -5.81 5.95
N TRP A 38 -1.04 -6.31 6.15
CA TRP A 38 -1.66 -6.44 7.46
C TRP A 38 -2.70 -7.56 7.50
N LYS A 39 -2.99 -8.04 8.71
CA LYS A 39 -4.07 -9.00 8.99
C LYS A 39 -4.76 -8.68 10.31
N ASP A 40 -6.09 -8.82 10.30
CA ASP A 40 -6.96 -8.80 11.47
C ASP A 40 -7.65 -10.17 11.57
N ASP A 41 -7.21 -10.98 12.53
CA ASP A 41 -7.75 -12.32 12.77
C ASP A 41 -9.17 -12.29 13.36
N GLN A 42 -9.60 -11.19 14.01
CA GLN A 42 -10.96 -11.06 14.56
C GLN A 42 -11.98 -10.93 13.44
N THR A 43 -11.67 -10.11 12.44
CA THR A 43 -12.56 -9.89 11.28
C THR A 43 -12.22 -10.78 10.09
N ARG A 44 -11.13 -11.55 10.17
CA ARG A 44 -10.54 -12.35 9.08
C ARG A 44 -10.25 -11.53 7.83
N LYS A 45 -9.93 -10.26 8.01
CA LYS A 45 -9.55 -9.34 6.93
C LYS A 45 -8.03 -9.23 6.86
N TYR A 46 -7.52 -8.99 5.67
CA TYR A 46 -6.12 -8.73 5.43
C TYR A 46 -5.95 -7.80 4.24
N GLY A 47 -4.77 -7.21 4.13
CA GLY A 47 -4.37 -6.39 2.99
C GLY A 47 -2.91 -6.65 2.63
N PRO A 48 -2.54 -6.59 1.34
CA PRO A 48 -3.44 -6.41 0.19
C PRO A 48 -4.34 -7.64 -0.06
N GLU A 49 -5.53 -7.41 -0.62
CA GLU A 49 -6.39 -8.50 -1.10
C GLU A 49 -5.91 -8.92 -2.50
N ILE A 50 -5.39 -10.14 -2.62
CA ILE A 50 -4.86 -10.68 -3.88
C ILE A 50 -5.82 -11.75 -4.42
N PRO A 51 -6.54 -11.48 -5.52
CA PRO A 51 -7.52 -12.42 -6.09
C PRO A 51 -6.91 -13.78 -6.41
N GLY A 52 -7.66 -14.85 -6.13
CA GLY A 52 -7.21 -16.24 -6.35
C GLY A 52 -6.10 -16.69 -5.38
N GLY A 53 -5.85 -15.91 -4.33
CA GLY A 53 -4.88 -16.21 -3.28
C GLY A 53 -5.39 -17.11 -2.16
N THR A 54 -4.44 -17.63 -1.38
CA THR A 54 -4.69 -18.25 -0.07
C THR A 54 -4.83 -17.18 1.02
N SER A 55 -5.27 -17.56 2.22
CA SER A 55 -5.40 -16.66 3.37
C SER A 55 -4.08 -16.06 3.86
N ASP A 56 -2.94 -16.61 3.45
CA ASP A 56 -1.60 -16.18 3.85
C ASP A 56 -0.89 -15.35 2.78
N ARG A 57 -1.56 -15.08 1.65
CA ARG A 57 -0.95 -14.39 0.52
C ARG A 57 -0.54 -12.95 0.79
N TRP A 58 -1.16 -12.30 1.77
CA TRP A 58 -0.75 -10.97 2.24
C TRP A 58 0.66 -11.01 2.87
N HIS A 59 1.00 -12.11 3.54
CA HIS A 59 2.30 -12.32 4.17
C HIS A 59 3.36 -12.66 3.12
N GLU A 60 3.04 -13.58 2.19
CA GLU A 60 3.89 -13.90 1.03
C GLU A 60 4.17 -12.65 0.15
N TYR A 61 3.16 -11.80 -0.02
CA TYR A 61 3.32 -10.52 -0.71
C TYR A 61 4.37 -9.66 0.01
N ALA A 62 4.28 -9.52 1.33
CA ALA A 62 5.22 -8.72 2.07
C ALA A 62 6.65 -9.29 2.01
N ASP A 63 6.81 -10.61 2.14
CA ASP A 63 8.12 -11.28 2.03
C ASP A 63 8.75 -11.08 0.64
N SER A 64 7.94 -11.09 -0.42
CA SER A 64 8.43 -10.84 -1.79
C SER A 64 8.69 -9.36 -2.12
N HIS A 65 8.22 -8.43 -1.27
CA HIS A 65 8.39 -6.98 -1.43
C HIS A 65 9.23 -6.39 -0.29
N GLU A 66 10.25 -7.13 0.15
CA GLU A 66 11.28 -6.66 1.10
C GLU A 66 10.76 -6.28 2.49
N GLY A 67 9.67 -6.91 2.94
CA GLY A 67 9.16 -6.79 4.30
C GLY A 67 10.25 -7.05 5.34
N LYS A 68 10.49 -6.05 6.19
CA LYS A 68 11.58 -6.08 7.19
C LYS A 68 11.10 -6.43 8.58
N LEU A 69 9.96 -5.89 9.01
CA LEU A 69 9.48 -6.00 10.38
C LEU A 69 7.99 -6.38 10.42
N GLU A 70 7.66 -7.48 11.09
CA GLU A 70 6.30 -7.86 11.45
C GLU A 70 6.02 -7.51 12.91
N LEU A 71 5.00 -6.68 13.15
CA LEU A 71 4.52 -6.34 14.49
C LEU A 71 3.17 -7.02 14.75
N LYS A 72 3.14 -7.87 15.77
CA LYS A 72 1.95 -8.56 16.26
C LYS A 72 1.43 -7.86 17.50
N ILE A 73 0.21 -7.31 17.44
CA ILE A 73 -0.41 -6.59 18.55
C ILE A 73 -1.50 -7.45 19.16
N GLY A 74 -1.27 -7.90 20.39
CA GLY A 74 -2.07 -8.93 21.04
C GLY A 74 -2.06 -10.24 20.26
N ASP A 75 -3.20 -10.92 20.27
CA ASP A 75 -3.38 -12.21 19.59
C ASP A 75 -4.14 -12.08 18.25
N ALA A 76 -4.34 -10.85 17.75
CA ALA A 76 -5.33 -10.57 16.71
C ALA A 76 -4.80 -9.79 15.50
N PHE A 77 -3.88 -8.84 15.71
CA PHE A 77 -3.50 -7.89 14.66
C PHE A 77 -2.05 -8.09 14.26
N HIS A 78 -1.80 -8.13 12.96
CA HIS A 78 -0.47 -8.29 12.37
C HIS A 78 -0.24 -7.15 11.38
N PHE A 79 0.91 -6.52 11.46
CA PHE A 79 1.32 -5.43 10.56
C PHE A 79 2.73 -5.67 10.08
N ILE A 80 2.94 -5.67 8.77
CA ILE A 80 4.27 -5.85 8.17
C ILE A 80 4.73 -4.53 7.57
N PHE A 81 5.96 -4.14 7.92
CA PHE A 81 6.61 -2.90 7.54
C PHE A 81 7.81 -3.14 6.63
N LEU A 82 7.94 -2.27 5.64
CA LEU A 82 9.11 -2.02 4.81
C LEU A 82 9.91 -0.84 5.37
N GLU A 83 11.23 -0.82 5.12
CA GLU A 83 12.07 0.37 5.29
C GLU A 83 12.15 1.14 3.97
N ALA A 84 11.41 2.24 3.86
CA ALA A 84 11.36 3.03 2.64
C ALA A 84 12.65 3.83 2.39
N ALA A 85 13.46 4.08 3.44
CA ALA A 85 14.72 4.82 3.32
C ALA A 85 15.77 4.12 2.41
N ASP A 86 15.59 2.82 2.13
CA ASP A 86 16.46 2.06 1.22
C ASP A 86 16.07 2.25 -0.25
N PHE A 87 14.94 2.88 -0.53
CA PHE A 87 14.42 3.10 -1.88
C PHE A 87 14.65 4.54 -2.32
N GLU A 88 14.81 4.72 -3.63
CA GLU A 88 14.84 6.05 -4.22
C GLU A 88 13.43 6.64 -4.19
N GLU A 89 13.30 7.83 -3.59
CA GLU A 89 12.03 8.54 -3.56
C GLU A 89 11.63 8.93 -4.99
N PRO A 90 10.42 8.57 -5.45
CA PRO A 90 10.00 8.91 -6.81
C PRO A 90 9.88 10.43 -6.97
N ASP A 91 10.19 10.95 -8.16
CA ASP A 91 9.94 12.35 -8.46
C ASP A 91 8.43 12.65 -8.48
N LEU A 92 7.92 13.28 -7.42
CA LEU A 92 6.50 13.64 -7.23
C LEU A 92 6.09 14.92 -7.97
N ASN A 93 6.86 15.33 -8.97
CA ASN A 93 6.50 16.39 -9.89
C ASN A 93 5.23 16.02 -10.67
N LEU A 94 4.05 16.43 -10.18
CA LEU A 94 2.75 16.09 -10.76
C LEU A 94 2.20 17.27 -11.58
N SER A 95 1.64 16.98 -12.77
CA SER A 95 0.92 17.92 -13.63
C SER A 95 -0.52 17.47 -13.84
N SER A 96 -1.42 18.45 -13.98
CA SER A 96 -2.83 18.18 -14.31
C SER A 96 -3.02 18.25 -15.82
N ILE A 97 -3.49 17.15 -16.43
CA ILE A 97 -3.93 17.13 -17.82
C ILE A 97 -5.45 17.25 -17.83
N SER A 98 -5.98 18.27 -18.49
CA SER A 98 -7.43 18.47 -18.64
C SER A 98 -7.91 18.05 -20.01
N GLU A 99 -8.98 17.25 -20.06
CA GLU A 99 -9.68 16.91 -21.29
C GLU A 99 -10.72 17.97 -21.68
N LYS A 100 -11.17 17.89 -22.93
CA LYS A 100 -12.18 18.80 -23.49
C LYS A 100 -13.54 18.71 -22.81
N ASP A 101 -13.83 17.60 -22.14
CA ASP A 101 -15.07 17.37 -21.39
C ASP A 101 -14.99 17.89 -19.93
N GLY A 102 -13.84 18.40 -19.50
CA GLY A 102 -13.59 18.92 -18.16
C GLY A 102 -12.99 17.92 -17.17
N THR A 103 -12.72 16.67 -17.58
CA THR A 103 -12.04 15.68 -16.75
C THR A 103 -10.57 16.05 -16.56
N ALA A 104 -10.06 15.98 -15.32
CA ALA A 104 -8.67 16.28 -15.00
C ALA A 104 -7.95 15.03 -14.45
N PHE A 105 -6.76 14.73 -15.00
CA PHE A 105 -5.91 13.63 -14.57
C PHE A 105 -4.63 14.16 -13.94
N LEU A 106 -4.22 13.53 -12.85
CA LEU A 106 -2.94 13.80 -12.21
C LEU A 106 -1.88 12.87 -12.84
N CYS A 107 -0.88 13.44 -13.50
CA CYS A 107 0.18 12.71 -14.19
C CYS A 107 1.54 13.10 -13.61
N LEU A 108 2.48 12.17 -13.54
CA LEU A 108 3.89 12.50 -13.28
C LEU A 108 4.41 13.37 -14.44
N ASN A 109 5.29 14.33 -14.16
CA ASN A 109 5.92 15.16 -15.19
C ASN A 109 6.71 14.24 -16.13
N ASN A 110 6.52 14.43 -17.43
CA ASN A 110 7.03 13.57 -18.51
C ASN A 110 6.36 12.19 -18.63
N ALA A 111 5.38 11.85 -17.79
CA ALA A 111 4.41 10.79 -18.11
C ALA A 111 3.29 11.39 -18.97
N CYS A 112 2.71 10.59 -19.86
CA CYS A 112 1.63 11.01 -20.76
C CYS A 112 2.05 12.06 -21.81
N THR A 113 3.26 11.93 -22.39
CA THR A 113 3.63 12.66 -23.61
C THR A 113 2.64 12.38 -24.75
N GLU A 114 2.61 13.19 -25.81
CA GLU A 114 1.76 12.90 -26.99
C GLU A 114 2.00 11.47 -27.53
N GLU A 115 3.23 10.97 -27.41
CA GLU A 115 3.59 9.60 -27.79
C GLU A 115 2.98 8.54 -26.85
N ASP A 116 2.99 8.79 -25.55
CA ASP A 116 2.39 7.89 -24.55
C ASP A 116 0.87 7.89 -24.63
N GLN A 117 0.25 9.06 -24.85
CA GLN A 117 -1.20 9.17 -25.10
C GLN A 117 -1.61 8.37 -26.34
N ARG A 118 -0.79 8.38 -27.39
CA ARG A 118 -1.02 7.59 -28.60
C ARG A 118 -0.85 6.08 -28.36
N LYS A 119 0.07 5.67 -27.48
CA LYS A 119 0.29 4.27 -27.09
C LYS A 119 -0.79 3.73 -26.15
N LEU A 120 -1.31 4.56 -25.25
CA LEU A 120 -2.33 4.17 -24.27
C LEU A 120 -3.70 3.93 -24.92
N GLY A 121 -3.94 4.36 -26.16
CA GLY A 121 -5.15 4.02 -26.93
C GLY A 121 -6.47 4.53 -26.34
N TYR A 122 -6.44 5.26 -25.21
CA TYR A 122 -7.63 5.67 -24.47
C TYR A 122 -8.38 6.86 -25.07
N PHE A 123 -7.80 7.58 -26.05
CA PHE A 123 -8.38 8.83 -26.57
C PHE A 123 -8.60 8.90 -28.08
N ALA A 124 -8.56 7.75 -28.77
CA ALA A 124 -8.88 7.72 -30.19
C ALA A 124 -10.32 7.23 -30.45
N GLY A 125 -11.26 8.18 -30.45
CA GLY A 125 -12.45 8.12 -31.30
C GLY A 125 -13.63 7.32 -30.76
N GLY A 126 -14.78 7.99 -30.68
CA GLY A 126 -16.06 7.36 -30.38
C GLY A 126 -16.31 6.16 -31.29
N GLY A 127 -16.58 5.02 -30.67
CA GLY A 127 -17.12 3.86 -31.35
C GLY A 127 -18.54 4.18 -31.83
N MET A 128 -18.71 4.32 -33.15
CA MET A 128 -20.01 4.06 -33.76
C MET A 128 -20.31 2.56 -33.59
N GLY A 129 -21.29 2.25 -32.76
CA GLY A 129 -21.89 0.92 -32.71
C GLY A 129 -22.60 0.61 -34.02
N GLY A 130 -22.29 -0.56 -34.57
CA GLY A 130 -23.06 -1.26 -35.60
C GLY A 130 -23.42 -2.65 -35.09
#